data_AF-A0A9W9AA79-F1
#
_entry.id   AF-A0A9W9AA79-F1
#
_cell.length_a   1.000
_cell.length_b   1.000
_cell.length_c   1.000
_cell.angle_alpha   90.00
_cell.angle_beta   90.00
_cell.angle_gamma   90.00
#
_symmetry.space_group_name_H-M   'P 1'
#
loop_
_entity.id
_entity.type
_entity.pdbx_description
1 polymer ?
#
loop_
_entity_poly.entity_id
_entity_poly.type
_entity_poly.pdbx_seq_one_letter_code
_entity_poly.pdbx_strand_id
1 'polypeptide(L)'
;MLNHILTDPEHFSDHFQRASTSLTLSIVYGWPPVLESAHPAIQHINKFSRQLLVVAAPGTFWVEFKYLKWMKYLPRWMCAWRRDAEDAFRSDSAVFERMAHDIQKQRDSDAGDKTRSIAGKLILEDTGNFYEAVWNCASIYQAGAETTSGQLAWFVQAMILYPEVQ
;
A
#
# COMPACT_ATOMS: atom_id res chain seq x y z
N MET A 1 -9.17 16.57 -4.65
CA MET A 1 -7.83 16.59 -5.27
C MET A 1 -7.56 17.94 -5.91
N LEU A 2 -8.24 18.30 -7.00
CA LEU A 2 -8.01 19.58 -7.72
C LEU A 2 -8.11 20.82 -6.83
N ASN A 3 -9.17 20.94 -6.02
CA ASN A 3 -9.32 22.07 -5.09
C ASN A 3 -8.14 22.17 -4.11
N HIS A 4 -7.65 21.03 -3.60
CA HIS A 4 -6.53 21.02 -2.64
C HIS A 4 -5.21 21.47 -3.30
N ILE A 5 -4.98 21.09 -4.56
CA ILE A 5 -3.80 21.52 -5.32
C ILE A 5 -3.83 23.03 -5.57
N LEU A 6 -5.02 23.62 -5.78
CA LEU A 6 -5.16 25.06 -5.96
C LEU A 6 -4.98 25.84 -4.65
N THR A 7 -5.36 25.26 -3.51
CA THR A 7 -5.24 25.91 -2.20
C THR A 7 -3.88 25.73 -1.54
N ASP A 8 -3.23 24.60 -1.77
CA ASP A 8 -1.93 24.22 -1.17
C ASP A 8 -1.06 23.49 -2.22
N PRO A 9 -0.51 24.24 -3.19
CA PRO A 9 0.31 23.66 -4.25
C PRO A 9 1.67 23.16 -3.74
N GLU A 10 2.17 23.65 -2.61
CA GLU A 10 3.47 23.22 -2.06
C GLU A 10 3.45 21.74 -1.63
N HIS A 11 2.29 21.24 -1.20
CA HIS A 11 2.10 19.86 -0.76
C HIS A 11 1.36 18.99 -1.79
N PHE A 12 1.52 19.29 -3.08
CA PHE A 12 0.84 18.57 -4.17
C PHE A 12 1.08 17.05 -4.14
N SER A 13 2.29 16.61 -3.75
CA SER A 13 2.64 15.18 -3.62
C SER A 13 1.76 14.47 -2.60
N ASP A 14 1.49 15.12 -1.46
CA ASP A 14 0.67 14.56 -0.39
C ASP A 14 -0.79 14.49 -0.82
N HIS A 15 -1.25 15.47 -1.61
CA HIS A 15 -2.58 15.46 -2.20
C HIS A 15 -2.77 14.33 -3.22
N PHE A 16 -1.77 14.05 -4.05
CA PHE A 16 -1.79 12.91 -4.97
C PHE A 16 -1.73 11.59 -4.22
N GLN A 17 -0.87 11.48 -3.21
CA GLN A 17 -0.77 10.28 -2.37
C GLN A 17 -2.09 9.99 -1.68
N ARG A 18 -2.72 11.00 -1.05
CA ARG A 18 -4.05 10.87 -0.44
C ARG A 18 -5.10 10.44 -1.45
N ALA A 19 -5.18 11.12 -2.60
CA ALA A 19 -6.21 10.85 -3.60
C ALA A 19 -6.09 9.43 -4.16
N SER A 20 -4.88 9.02 -4.50
CA SER A 20 -4.56 7.67 -4.98
C SER A 20 -4.90 6.61 -3.93
N THR A 21 -4.39 6.78 -2.70
CA THR A 21 -4.65 5.86 -1.58
C THR A 21 -6.15 5.73 -1.30
N SER A 22 -6.87 6.85 -1.26
CA SER A 22 -8.32 6.87 -1.03
C SER A 22 -9.08 6.14 -2.13
N LEU A 23 -8.68 6.31 -3.40
CA LEU A 23 -9.31 5.64 -4.53
C LEU A 23 -9.09 4.14 -4.44
N THR A 24 -7.85 3.71 -4.20
CA THR A 24 -7.52 2.28 -4.10
C THR A 24 -8.18 1.62 -2.89
N LEU A 25 -8.24 2.28 -1.73
CA LEU A 25 -8.98 1.78 -0.56
C LEU A 25 -10.48 1.59 -0.84
N SER A 26 -11.08 2.50 -1.59
CA SER A 26 -12.48 2.40 -1.98
C SER A 26 -12.72 1.21 -2.91
N ILE A 27 -11.85 0.99 -3.90
CA ILE A 27 -11.95 -0.14 -4.83
C ILE A 27 -11.67 -1.48 -4.12
N VAL A 28 -10.59 -1.55 -3.34
CA VAL A 28 -10.12 -2.80 -2.73
C VAL A 28 -10.97 -3.18 -1.53
N TYR A 29 -11.19 -2.26 -0.59
CA TYR A 29 -11.82 -2.54 0.70
C TYR A 29 -13.23 -1.94 0.85
N GLY A 30 -13.75 -1.22 -0.15
CA GLY A 30 -15.06 -0.57 -0.06
C GLY A 30 -15.10 0.57 0.98
N TRP A 31 -13.96 1.19 1.27
CA TRP A 31 -13.88 2.27 2.25
C TRP A 31 -14.49 3.58 1.70
N PRO A 32 -15.07 4.41 2.59
CA PRO A 32 -15.47 5.75 2.21
C PRO A 32 -14.23 6.59 1.83
N PRO A 33 -14.40 7.65 1.01
CA PRO A 33 -13.30 8.50 0.62
C PRO A 33 -12.58 9.12 1.82
N VAL A 34 -11.25 9.03 1.83
CA VAL A 34 -10.40 9.59 2.89
C VAL A 34 -10.10 11.05 2.56
N LEU A 35 -10.61 11.97 3.39
CA LEU A 35 -10.52 13.42 3.15
C LEU A 35 -9.23 14.04 3.70
N GLU A 36 -8.66 13.45 4.75
CA GLU A 36 -7.48 13.97 5.44
C GLU A 36 -6.21 13.24 5.02
N SER A 37 -5.14 13.99 4.70
CA SER A 37 -3.84 13.40 4.37
C SER A 37 -3.17 12.72 5.56
N ALA A 38 -3.50 13.13 6.79
CA ALA A 38 -2.97 12.58 8.04
C ALA A 38 -3.64 11.26 8.47
N HIS A 39 -4.57 10.74 7.67
CA HIS A 39 -5.30 9.53 8.03
C HIS A 39 -4.35 8.34 8.26
N PRO A 40 -4.52 7.53 9.32
CA PRO A 40 -3.59 6.45 9.67
C PRO A 40 -3.32 5.45 8.53
N ALA A 41 -4.33 5.16 7.70
CA ALA A 41 -4.17 4.28 6.53
C ALA A 41 -3.18 4.83 5.48
N ILE A 42 -3.14 6.16 5.30
CA ILE A 42 -2.21 6.83 4.38
C ILE A 42 -0.80 6.82 4.98
N GLN A 43 -0.66 7.12 6.27
CA GLN A 43 0.64 7.05 6.93
C GLN A 43 1.22 5.63 6.91
N HIS A 44 0.36 4.62 7.13
CA HIS A 44 0.75 3.22 7.05
C HIS A 44 1.26 2.85 5.66
N ILE A 45 0.50 3.18 4.60
CA ILE A 45 0.93 2.82 3.23
C ILE A 45 2.20 3.56 2.83
N ASN A 46 2.35 4.82 3.19
CA ASN A 46 3.56 5.59 2.90
C ASN A 46 4.78 4.99 3.60
N LYS A 47 4.62 4.57 4.87
CA LYS A 47 5.68 3.89 5.61
C LYS A 47 6.03 2.54 4.99
N PHE A 48 5.01 1.73 4.68
CA PHE A 48 5.16 0.43 4.05
C PHE A 48 5.88 0.53 2.70
N SER A 49 5.40 1.42 1.82
CA SER A 49 6.00 1.74 0.52
C SER A 49 7.47 2.14 0.66
N ARG A 50 7.80 3.06 1.58
CA ARG A 50 9.19 3.48 1.79
C ARG A 50 10.09 2.33 2.23
N GLN A 51 9.60 1.45 3.11
CA GLN A 51 10.35 0.27 3.54
C GLN A 51 10.52 -0.72 2.38
N LEU A 52 9.45 -0.95 1.62
CA LEU A 52 9.45 -1.85 0.48
C LEU A 52 10.42 -1.38 -0.62
N LEU A 53 10.47 -0.08 -0.93
CA LEU A 53 11.42 0.48 -1.89
C LEU A 53 12.88 0.24 -1.49
N VAL A 54 13.20 0.41 -0.21
CA VAL A 54 14.57 0.13 0.29
C VAL A 54 14.89 -1.35 0.18
N VAL A 55 13.95 -2.21 0.55
CA VAL A 55 14.15 -3.67 0.54
C VAL A 55 14.18 -4.25 -0.87
N ALA A 56 13.44 -3.65 -1.81
CA ALA A 56 13.39 -4.08 -3.21
C ALA A 56 14.56 -3.53 -4.04
N ALA A 57 15.28 -2.51 -3.54
CA ALA A 57 16.42 -1.96 -4.24
C ALA A 57 17.55 -3.00 -4.34
N PRO A 58 18.05 -3.29 -5.55
CA PRO A 58 19.05 -4.33 -5.74
C PRO A 58 20.36 -3.94 -5.07
N GLY A 59 20.95 -4.87 -4.32
CA GLY A 59 22.22 -4.65 -3.63
C GLY A 59 22.08 -4.03 -2.25
N THR A 60 20.86 -3.80 -1.75
CA THR A 60 20.61 -3.38 -0.36
C THR A 60 21.12 -4.43 0.62
N PHE A 61 20.96 -5.73 0.30
CA PHE A 61 21.37 -6.81 1.18
C PHE A 61 22.36 -7.77 0.53
N TRP A 62 23.42 -8.09 1.27
CA TRP A 62 24.46 -9.03 0.83
C TRP A 62 23.91 -10.42 0.46
N VAL A 63 22.80 -10.83 1.08
CA VAL A 63 22.14 -12.13 0.82
C VAL A 63 21.61 -12.27 -0.61
N GLU A 64 21.40 -11.16 -1.32
CA GLU A 64 20.93 -11.14 -2.71
C GLU A 64 22.02 -11.58 -3.69
N PHE A 65 23.29 -11.34 -3.33
CA PHE A 65 24.42 -11.75 -4.18
C PHE A 65 24.52 -13.27 -4.24
N LYS A 66 24.65 -13.79 -5.46
CA LYS A 66 24.68 -15.23 -5.77
C LYS A 66 25.66 -16.02 -4.89
N TYR A 67 26.82 -15.45 -4.57
CA TYR A 67 27.88 -16.09 -3.79
C TYR A 67 27.67 -16.04 -2.26
N LEU A 68 26.76 -15.19 -1.78
CA LEU A 68 26.52 -14.94 -0.35
C LEU A 68 25.16 -15.48 0.10
N LYS A 69 24.48 -16.29 -0.71
CA LYS A 69 23.20 -16.93 -0.37
C LYS A 69 23.25 -17.80 0.89
N TRP A 70 24.42 -18.25 1.33
CA TRP A 70 24.60 -19.00 2.57
C TRP A 70 24.22 -18.17 3.82
N MET A 71 24.22 -16.83 3.71
CA MET A 71 23.82 -15.93 4.80
C MET A 71 22.36 -16.12 5.23
N LYS A 72 21.50 -16.72 4.40
CA LYS A 72 20.10 -17.04 4.77
C LYS A 72 19.99 -18.08 5.90
N TYR A 73 21.03 -18.90 6.08
CA TYR A 73 21.09 -19.92 7.13
C TYR A 73 21.63 -19.38 8.45
N LEU A 74 22.11 -18.12 8.48
CA LEU A 74 22.60 -17.51 9.71
C LEU A 74 21.44 -17.32 10.71
N PRO A 75 21.73 -17.48 12.01
CA PRO A 75 20.75 -17.23 13.06
C PRO A 75 20.23 -15.80 13.04
N ARG A 76 18.95 -15.62 13.41
CA ARG A 76 18.26 -14.31 13.41
C ARG A 76 19.01 -13.23 14.19
N TRP A 77 19.68 -13.57 15.29
CA TRP A 77 20.41 -12.60 16.12
C TRP A 77 21.64 -12.00 15.43
N MET A 78 22.20 -12.68 14.42
CA MET A 78 23.36 -12.19 13.64
C MET A 78 22.96 -11.33 12.44
N CYS A 79 21.69 -11.40 12.02
CA CYS A 79 21.22 -10.79 10.78
C CYS A 79 20.16 -9.73 11.08
N ALA A 80 20.60 -8.50 11.31
CA ALA A 80 19.70 -7.36 11.53
C ALA A 80 18.66 -7.24 10.39
N TRP A 81 19.09 -7.35 9.13
CA TRP A 81 18.20 -7.32 7.96
C TRP A 81 17.05 -8.34 8.04
N ARG A 82 17.35 -9.56 8.52
CA ARG A 82 16.36 -10.64 8.64
C ARG A 82 15.40 -10.35 9.76
N ARG A 83 15.90 -9.90 10.91
CA ARG A 83 15.05 -9.51 12.05
C ARG A 83 14.11 -8.39 11.63
N ASP A 84 14.63 -7.34 11.02
CA ASP A 84 13.87 -6.15 10.66
C ASP A 84 12.83 -6.47 9.57
N ALA A 85 13.16 -7.32 8.59
CA ALA A 85 12.21 -7.80 7.58
C ALA A 85 11.11 -8.69 8.17
N GLU A 86 11.45 -9.64 9.05
CA GLU A 86 10.45 -10.50 9.72
C GLU A 86 9.53 -9.68 10.65
N ASP A 87 10.07 -8.66 11.31
CA ASP A 87 9.29 -7.79 12.20
C ASP A 87 8.37 -6.84 11.42
N ALA A 88 8.84 -6.26 10.32
CA ALA A 88 8.01 -5.49 9.39
C ALA A 88 6.90 -6.35 8.80
N PHE A 89 7.25 -7.53 8.26
CA PHE A 89 6.28 -8.47 7.71
C PHE A 89 5.17 -8.82 8.72
N ARG A 90 5.53 -9.07 9.98
CA ARG A 90 4.56 -9.33 11.05
C ARG A 90 3.67 -8.12 11.33
N SER A 91 4.24 -6.92 11.45
CA SER A 91 3.46 -5.72 11.74
C SER A 91 2.48 -5.39 10.61
N ASP A 92 2.93 -5.51 9.36
CA ASP A 92 2.14 -5.13 8.19
C ASP A 92 1.06 -6.19 7.92
N SER A 93 1.39 -7.48 8.06
CA SER A 93 0.38 -8.56 8.00
C SER A 93 -0.74 -8.32 9.00
N ALA A 94 -0.41 -7.96 10.24
CA ALA A 94 -1.40 -7.72 11.27
C ALA A 94 -2.31 -6.50 10.99
N VAL A 95 -1.88 -5.56 10.14
CA VAL A 95 -2.73 -4.45 9.68
C VAL A 95 -3.65 -4.91 8.56
N PHE A 96 -3.12 -5.63 7.56
CA PHE A 96 -3.92 -6.14 6.45
C PHE A 96 -4.97 -7.17 6.88
N GLU A 97 -4.61 -8.08 7.80
CA GLU A 97 -5.54 -9.03 8.41
C GLU A 97 -6.65 -8.32 9.19
N ARG A 98 -6.34 -7.23 9.90
CA ARG A 98 -7.37 -6.41 10.57
C ARG A 98 -8.35 -5.81 9.57
N MET A 99 -7.85 -5.21 8.49
CA MET A 99 -8.71 -4.66 7.42
C MET A 99 -9.61 -5.74 6.80
N ALA A 100 -9.09 -6.95 6.62
CA ALA A 100 -9.83 -8.10 6.11
C ALA A 100 -10.91 -8.59 7.07
N HIS A 101 -10.60 -8.70 8.37
CA HIS A 101 -11.58 -9.07 9.38
C HIS A 101 -12.67 -8.02 9.55
N ASP A 102 -12.36 -6.74 9.39
CA ASP A 102 -13.36 -5.68 9.45
C ASP A 102 -14.38 -5.79 8.30
N ILE A 103 -13.97 -6.28 7.13
CA ILE A 103 -14.89 -6.61 6.03
C ILE A 103 -15.79 -7.80 6.40
N GLN A 104 -15.23 -8.86 6.99
CA GLN A 104 -16.03 -10.02 7.43
C GLN A 104 -17.09 -9.61 8.46
N LYS A 105 -16.72 -8.83 9.47
CA LYS A 105 -17.67 -8.33 10.49
C LYS A 105 -18.77 -7.47 9.87
N GLN A 106 -18.45 -6.69 8.85
CA GLN A 106 -19.40 -5.82 8.18
C GLN A 106 -20.40 -6.58 7.29
N ARG A 107 -20.09 -7.82 6.87
CA ARG A 107 -21.06 -8.72 6.22
C ARG A 107 -22.15 -9.17 7.19
N ASP A 108 -21.76 -9.45 8.44
CA ASP A 108 -22.66 -10.01 9.46
C ASP A 108 -23.61 -8.96 10.05
N SER A 109 -23.23 -7.68 9.96
CA SER A 109 -24.14 -6.55 10.16
C SER A 109 -24.81 -6.21 8.83
N ASP A 110 -26.14 -6.03 8.76
CA ASP A 110 -26.88 -5.55 7.57
C ASP A 110 -26.46 -4.15 7.04
N ALA A 111 -25.29 -3.64 7.46
CA ALA A 111 -24.71 -2.34 7.16
C ALA A 111 -23.91 -2.36 5.85
N GLY A 112 -24.61 -2.56 4.73
CA GLY A 112 -24.18 -2.05 3.42
C GLY A 112 -23.36 -3.00 2.52
N ASP A 113 -23.54 -2.78 1.21
CA ASP A 113 -23.06 -3.61 0.10
C ASP A 113 -21.55 -3.46 -0.19
N LYS A 114 -20.69 -3.71 0.81
CA LYS A 114 -19.23 -3.81 0.60
C LYS A 114 -18.82 -5.09 -0.12
N THR A 115 -19.78 -5.98 -0.40
CA THR A 115 -19.68 -7.15 -1.28
C THR A 115 -19.16 -6.79 -2.68
N ARG A 116 -19.33 -5.53 -3.13
CA ARG A 116 -18.83 -5.07 -4.44
C ARG A 116 -17.34 -4.75 -4.49
N SER A 117 -16.64 -4.74 -3.36
CA SER A 117 -15.19 -4.50 -3.31
C SER A 117 -14.39 -5.75 -3.67
N ILE A 118 -13.13 -5.58 -4.11
CA ILE A 118 -12.25 -6.70 -4.46
C ILE A 118 -12.05 -7.64 -3.26
N ALA A 119 -11.82 -7.06 -2.08
CA ALA A 119 -11.67 -7.79 -0.83
C ALA A 119 -12.98 -8.45 -0.42
N GLY A 120 -14.14 -7.81 -0.63
CA GLY A 120 -15.45 -8.45 -0.44
C GLY A 120 -15.57 -9.76 -1.21
N LYS A 121 -15.20 -9.78 -2.49
CA LYS A 121 -15.23 -11.00 -3.31
C LYS A 121 -14.18 -12.03 -2.87
N LEU A 122 -12.93 -11.62 -2.76
CA LEU A 122 -11.81 -12.54 -2.45
C LEU A 122 -11.86 -13.11 -1.02
N ILE A 123 -12.44 -12.38 -0.06
CA ILE A 123 -12.44 -12.79 1.35
C ILE A 123 -13.77 -13.47 1.74
N LEU A 124 -14.89 -13.07 1.13
CA LEU A 124 -16.22 -13.56 1.54
C LEU A 124 -16.79 -14.63 0.60
N GLU A 125 -16.42 -14.63 -0.68
CA GLU A 125 -16.98 -15.52 -1.71
C GLU A 125 -15.98 -16.59 -2.20
N ASP A 126 -14.68 -16.28 -2.20
CA ASP A 126 -13.65 -17.25 -2.58
C ASP A 126 -13.37 -18.26 -1.46
N THR A 127 -13.28 -19.56 -1.80
CA THR A 127 -12.98 -20.65 -0.86
C THR A 127 -11.48 -20.92 -0.74
N GLY A 128 -10.65 -20.08 -1.37
CA GLY A 128 -9.20 -20.11 -1.29
C GLY A 128 -8.64 -19.81 0.12
N ASN A 129 -7.32 -19.77 0.20
CA ASN A 129 -6.62 -19.48 1.45
C ASN A 129 -6.86 -18.01 1.87
N PHE A 130 -7.49 -17.80 3.02
CA PHE A 130 -7.73 -16.46 3.58
C PHE A 130 -6.47 -15.60 3.59
N TYR A 131 -5.32 -16.16 3.98
CA TYR A 131 -4.07 -15.43 4.04
C TYR A 131 -3.61 -14.93 2.66
N GLU A 132 -3.81 -15.75 1.63
CA GLU A 132 -3.50 -15.40 0.25
C GLU A 132 -4.44 -14.30 -0.26
N ALA A 133 -5.74 -14.39 0.04
CA ALA A 133 -6.70 -13.33 -0.28
C ALA A 133 -6.31 -11.99 0.36
N VAL A 134 -5.92 -12.00 1.64
CA VAL A 134 -5.46 -10.78 2.36
C VAL A 134 -4.24 -10.16 1.67
N TRP A 135 -3.21 -10.95 1.36
CA TRP A 135 -2.00 -10.45 0.73
C TRP A 135 -2.20 -10.01 -0.73
N ASN A 136 -3.12 -10.63 -1.45
CA ASN A 136 -3.52 -10.17 -2.78
C ASN A 136 -4.17 -8.79 -2.71
N CYS A 137 -5.11 -8.58 -1.77
CA CYS A 137 -5.71 -7.27 -1.55
C CYS A 137 -4.67 -6.21 -1.12
N ALA A 138 -3.76 -6.57 -0.21
CA ALA A 138 -2.69 -5.69 0.24
C ALA A 138 -1.75 -5.28 -0.91
N SER A 139 -1.42 -6.21 -1.80
CA SER A 139 -0.56 -5.97 -2.96
C SER A 139 -1.23 -5.02 -3.96
N ILE A 140 -2.51 -5.22 -4.27
CA ILE A 140 -3.27 -4.31 -5.14
C ILE A 140 -3.38 -2.92 -4.50
N TYR A 141 -3.59 -2.88 -3.18
CA TYR A 141 -3.67 -1.64 -2.43
C TYR A 141 -2.38 -0.83 -2.52
N GLN A 142 -1.23 -1.43 -2.21
CA GLN A 142 0.06 -0.75 -2.28
C GLN A 142 0.40 -0.33 -3.71
N ALA A 143 0.22 -1.23 -4.69
CA ALA A 143 0.54 -0.95 -6.08
C ALA A 143 -0.28 0.23 -6.62
N GLY A 144 -1.59 0.24 -6.36
CA GLY A 144 -2.49 1.31 -6.80
C GLY A 144 -2.17 2.65 -6.14
N ALA A 145 -1.93 2.65 -4.83
CA ALA A 145 -1.68 3.86 -4.06
C ALA A 145 -0.39 4.58 -4.49
N GLU A 146 0.73 3.85 -4.60
CA GLU A 146 2.05 4.44 -4.82
C GLU A 146 2.36 4.75 -6.28
N THR A 147 2.04 3.84 -7.21
CA THR A 147 2.40 4.06 -8.62
C THR A 147 1.60 5.19 -9.25
N THR A 148 0.30 5.28 -8.95
CA THR A 148 -0.58 6.32 -9.49
C THR A 148 -0.20 7.70 -8.95
N SER A 149 0.12 7.82 -7.66
CA SER A 149 0.53 9.10 -7.08
C SER A 149 1.86 9.59 -7.66
N GLY A 150 2.83 8.67 -7.81
CA GLY A 150 4.11 8.95 -8.47
C GLY A 150 3.92 9.38 -9.94
N GLN A 151 3.05 8.69 -10.68
CA GLN A 151 2.75 9.03 -12.07
C GLN A 151 2.13 10.42 -12.21
N LEU A 152 1.21 10.79 -11.30
CA LEU A 152 0.61 12.14 -11.28
C LEU A 152 1.66 13.22 -10.99
N ALA A 153 2.60 12.96 -10.07
CA ALA A 153 3.69 13.89 -9.79
C ALA A 153 4.59 14.07 -11.03
N TRP A 154 4.96 12.98 -11.71
CA TRP A 154 5.73 13.04 -12.96
C TRP A 154 4.98 13.74 -14.08
N PHE A 155 3.66 13.54 -14.17
CA PHE A 155 2.83 14.21 -15.16
C PHE A 155 2.82 15.73 -14.95
N VAL A 156 2.68 16.20 -13.70
CA VAL A 156 2.81 17.63 -13.37
C VAL A 156 4.19 18.16 -13.70
N GLN A 157 5.24 17.40 -13.40
CA GLN A 157 6.61 17.80 -13.74
C GLN A 157 6.80 17.95 -15.26
N ALA A 158 6.28 17.01 -16.05
CA ALA A 158 6.34 17.06 -17.51
C ALA A 158 5.58 18.28 -18.06
N MET A 159 4.39 18.54 -17.52
CA MET A 159 3.57 19.72 -17.83
C MET A 159 4.29 21.05 -17.59
N ILE A 160 5.09 21.14 -16.52
CA ILE A 160 5.90 22.34 -16.22
C ILE A 160 7.08 22.50 -17.19
N LEU A 161 7.73 21.40 -17.58
CA LEU A 161 8.90 21.41 -18.45
C LEU A 161 8.57 21.62 -19.93
N TYR A 162 7.38 21.18 -20.36
CA TYR A 162 6.92 21.23 -21.75
C TYR A 162 5.53 21.89 -21.84
N PRO A 163 5.41 23.19 -21.55
CA PRO A 163 4.12 23.90 -21.55
C PRO A 163 3.46 23.94 -22.95
N GLU A 164 4.23 23.78 -24.02
CA GLU A 164 3.75 23.81 -25.41
C GLU A 164 2.91 22.60 -25.84
N VAL A 165 2.93 21.52 -25.06
CA VAL A 165 2.13 20.29 -25.33
C VAL A 165 0.95 20.10 -24.37
N GLN A 166 0.71 21.05 -23.47
CA GLN A 166 -0.38 20.99 -22.47
C GLN A 166 -1.77 21.24 -23.06
#